data_AF-A0AAD6TU04-F1
#
_entry.id   AF-A0AAD6TU04-F1
#
_cell.length_a   1.000
_cell.length_b   1.000
_cell.length_c   1.000
_cell.angle_alpha   90.00
_cell.angle_beta   90.00
_cell.angle_gamma   90.00
#
_symmetry.space_group_name_H-M   'P 1'
#
loop_
_entity.id
_entity.type
_entity.pdbx_description
1 polymer ?
#
loop_
_entity_poly.entity_id
_entity_poly.type
_entity_poly.pdbx_seq_one_letter_code
_entity_poly.pdbx_strand_id
1 'polypeptide(L)'
;MSQFSETSLYRAPDSETATPSSLRFPQELCDEIMARVSVEFDPDIESDREGQEPYLTLRQCALVCSAWLPSARSHIFRVVRLLTYDATDRLLEVLTLNTTLAQYMTCLMLAAKWIADWDVVAGLAPKLTAVKELYLWAESLLDGHRGSGRDFEAITNLTSALSPVLRSPKLAVMYLTGFSFASKDEFRRFISFPSSLDILAIKDIHLCNTISEADPGYAQRQSRIQISDLGLPWYDARLASWLLHPSFPIAVALLTRISIRVDDVGDMRDVLPLLNEVGSSLKEFELYLHGCNFRKHRLPSIMDAMPTLPNTNLEHLTIRGLDRMNPFIVVHTERFDGAEFVQALLSRLSAPQNLQRLTIREFIGTRRYDAVEELPKLEWHNWQAVDDLLSKDSFTNVRYLDFFAEINRLELGRDVPVVRSYITPQFSAFRGRRGSHSHGSKLPGPEREPSDAPNLVSI
;
A
#
# COMPACT_ATOMS: atom_id res chain seq x y z
N MET A 1 49.86 12.96 5.08
CA MET A 1 50.63 12.92 6.34
C MET A 1 49.64 12.84 7.51
N SER A 2 49.30 11.62 7.93
CA SER A 2 48.82 11.27 9.27
C SER A 2 48.90 9.74 9.36
N GLN A 3 49.74 9.28 10.30
CA GLN A 3 50.22 7.92 10.43
C GLN A 3 49.14 6.99 11.00
N PHE A 4 48.84 5.89 10.30
CA PHE A 4 48.35 4.67 10.94
C PHE A 4 49.54 3.72 11.04
N SER A 5 49.97 3.45 12.26
CA SER A 5 51.04 2.51 12.56
C SER A 5 50.54 1.08 12.37
N GLU A 6 51.08 0.39 11.37
CA GLU A 6 51.08 -1.06 11.30
C GLU A 6 51.95 -1.60 12.45
N THR A 7 51.31 -2.08 13.51
CA THR A 7 51.95 -2.92 14.53
C THR A 7 51.37 -4.32 14.46
N SER A 8 52.01 -5.13 13.61
CA SER A 8 52.57 -6.45 13.95
C SER A 8 51.89 -7.19 15.11
N LEU A 9 50.89 -8.01 14.77
CA LEU A 9 50.53 -9.23 15.52
C LEU A 9 50.22 -10.36 14.54
N TYR A 10 51.24 -10.82 13.81
CA TYR A 10 51.23 -12.13 13.18
C TYR A 10 52.57 -12.82 13.46
N ARG A 11 52.67 -13.38 14.67
CA ARG A 11 53.62 -14.47 14.94
C ARG A 11 52.99 -15.74 14.40
N ALA A 12 53.58 -16.31 13.36
CA ALA A 12 53.27 -17.67 12.95
C ALA A 12 53.59 -18.61 14.13
N PRO A 13 52.65 -19.42 14.63
CA PRO A 13 52.97 -20.46 15.60
C PRO A 13 53.69 -21.58 14.86
N ASP A 14 54.82 -22.01 15.42
CA ASP A 14 55.51 -23.22 15.01
C ASP A 14 54.56 -24.43 15.12
N SER A 15 54.70 -25.29 14.13
CA SER A 15 53.90 -26.47 13.87
C SER A 15 53.95 -27.49 15.01
N GLU A 16 52.81 -27.72 15.68
CA GLU A 16 52.45 -29.02 16.24
C GLU A 16 50.95 -29.09 16.55
N THR A 17 50.21 -29.76 15.63
CA THR A 17 48.96 -30.51 15.87
C THR A 17 47.90 -29.92 16.82
N ALA A 18 47.43 -28.71 16.56
CA ALA A 18 46.06 -28.33 16.93
C ALA A 18 45.22 -28.32 15.65
N THR A 19 44.34 -29.29 15.47
CA THR A 19 43.26 -29.16 14.48
C THR A 19 42.54 -27.83 14.78
N PRO A 20 42.28 -26.94 13.80
CA PRO A 20 41.58 -25.68 14.00
C PRO A 20 40.08 -25.87 14.34
N SER A 21 39.73 -26.96 15.01
CA SER A 21 38.39 -27.47 15.25
C SER A 21 37.64 -26.74 16.38
N SER A 22 38.15 -25.62 16.91
CA SER A 22 37.50 -24.91 18.01
C SER A 22 37.46 -23.39 17.91
N LEU A 23 37.69 -22.79 16.73
CA LEU A 23 37.29 -21.40 16.50
C LEU A 23 35.76 -21.34 16.44
N ARG A 24 35.13 -21.30 17.61
CA ARG A 24 33.70 -20.99 17.73
C ARG A 24 33.54 -19.53 17.36
N PHE A 25 33.06 -19.27 16.15
CA PHE A 25 32.55 -17.96 15.80
C PHE A 25 31.45 -17.60 16.81
N PRO A 26 31.51 -16.42 17.45
CA PRO A 26 30.43 -15.94 18.29
C PRO A 26 29.14 -15.90 17.46
N GLN A 27 28.05 -16.43 18.03
CA GLN A 27 26.76 -16.47 17.32
C GLN A 27 26.30 -15.07 16.91
N GLU A 28 26.55 -14.08 17.76
CA GLU A 28 26.25 -12.67 17.52
C GLU A 28 26.93 -12.14 16.24
N LEU A 29 28.18 -12.54 15.98
CA LEU A 29 28.90 -12.13 14.78
C LEU A 29 28.34 -12.83 13.53
N CYS A 30 27.95 -14.11 13.64
CA CYS A 30 27.25 -14.79 12.57
C CYS A 30 25.93 -14.07 12.23
N ASP A 31 25.14 -13.70 13.24
CA ASP A 31 23.87 -12.99 13.07
C ASP A 31 24.08 -11.61 12.43
N GLU A 32 25.11 -10.87 12.83
CA GLU A 32 25.46 -9.58 12.21
C GLU A 32 25.85 -9.74 10.74
N ILE A 33 26.63 -10.77 10.40
CA ILE A 33 27.01 -11.06 9.02
C ILE A 33 25.78 -11.43 8.19
N MET A 34 24.93 -12.34 8.68
CA MET A 34 23.71 -12.74 7.96
C MET A 34 22.72 -11.58 7.81
N ALA A 35 22.65 -10.67 8.78
CA ALA A 35 21.83 -9.46 8.69
C ALA A 35 22.22 -8.57 7.52
N ARG A 36 23.53 -8.43 7.22
CA ARG A 36 24.03 -7.63 6.08
C ARG A 36 23.76 -8.27 4.72
N VAL A 37 23.62 -9.59 4.69
CA VAL A 37 23.25 -10.36 3.48
C VAL A 37 21.74 -10.40 3.30
N SER A 38 20.97 -10.17 4.36
CA SER A 38 19.50 -10.20 4.31
C SER A 38 18.95 -8.99 3.59
N VAL A 39 17.81 -9.16 2.93
CA VAL A 39 17.09 -8.07 2.26
C VAL A 39 16.41 -7.21 3.31
N GLU A 40 16.65 -5.90 3.26
CA GLU A 40 15.78 -4.95 3.94
C GLU A 40 14.42 -4.97 3.26
N PHE A 41 13.39 -5.14 4.08
CA PHE A 41 12.02 -5.27 3.61
C PHE A 41 11.52 -3.97 2.99
N ASP A 42 11.02 -4.05 1.76
CA ASP A 42 10.21 -3.00 1.13
C ASP A 42 8.87 -3.63 0.66
N PRO A 43 7.73 -3.26 1.28
CA PRO A 43 6.42 -3.80 0.93
C PRO A 43 5.95 -3.40 -0.47
N ASP A 44 6.49 -2.33 -1.04
CA ASP A 44 6.05 -1.72 -2.30
C ASP A 44 6.86 -2.25 -3.51
N ILE A 45 7.94 -3.01 -3.28
CA ILE A 45 8.71 -3.68 -4.34
C ILE A 45 8.01 -4.99 -4.76
N GLU A 46 7.21 -4.91 -5.82
CA GLU A 46 6.56 -6.04 -6.51
C GLU A 46 7.53 -6.87 -7.39
N SER A 47 8.80 -6.46 -7.53
CA SER A 47 9.74 -7.11 -8.44
C SER A 47 10.35 -8.39 -7.84
N ASP A 48 9.91 -9.55 -8.37
CA ASP A 48 10.40 -10.89 -8.00
C ASP A 48 11.90 -11.13 -8.33
N ARG A 49 12.52 -10.26 -9.13
CA ARG A 49 13.86 -10.52 -9.70
C ARG A 49 15.01 -10.06 -8.82
N GLU A 50 14.88 -8.92 -8.15
CA GLU A 50 15.96 -8.38 -7.30
C GLU A 50 16.04 -9.07 -5.93
N GLY A 51 14.99 -9.79 -5.52
CA GLY A 51 14.94 -10.47 -4.23
C GLY A 51 15.64 -11.83 -4.15
N GLN A 52 16.07 -12.45 -5.26
CA GLN A 52 16.54 -13.85 -5.24
C GLN A 52 18.00 -14.05 -4.79
N GLU A 53 18.92 -13.13 -5.13
CA GLU A 53 20.34 -13.27 -4.81
C GLU A 53 20.63 -13.38 -3.28
N PRO A 54 19.95 -12.61 -2.42
CA PRO A 54 20.12 -12.68 -0.98
C PRO A 54 19.73 -14.04 -0.39
N TYR A 55 18.62 -14.63 -0.83
CA TYR A 55 18.19 -15.96 -0.38
C TYR A 55 19.14 -17.07 -0.83
N LEU A 56 19.67 -16.98 -2.06
CA LEU A 56 20.69 -17.91 -2.55
C LEU A 56 21.95 -17.84 -1.71
N THR A 57 22.39 -16.61 -1.37
CA THR A 57 23.57 -16.40 -0.53
C THR A 57 23.36 -16.94 0.88
N LEU A 58 22.22 -16.66 1.52
CA LEU A 58 21.89 -17.21 2.83
C LEU A 58 21.80 -18.74 2.81
N ARG A 59 21.26 -19.33 1.74
CA ARG A 59 21.24 -20.79 1.56
C ARG A 59 22.66 -21.35 1.43
N GLN A 60 23.56 -20.68 0.70
CA GLN A 60 24.96 -21.08 0.63
C GLN A 60 25.62 -20.98 2.01
N CYS A 61 25.39 -19.90 2.75
CA CYS A 61 25.87 -19.74 4.13
C CYS A 61 25.41 -20.86 5.05
N ALA A 62 24.16 -21.31 4.92
CA ALA A 62 23.62 -22.43 5.70
C ALA A 62 24.35 -23.77 5.43
N LEU A 63 25.00 -23.90 4.27
CA LEU A 63 25.75 -25.09 3.87
C LEU A 63 27.25 -25.02 4.19
N VAL A 64 27.77 -23.85 4.58
CA VAL A 64 29.21 -23.68 4.89
C VAL A 64 29.62 -24.50 6.11
N CYS A 65 28.93 -24.32 7.24
CA CYS A 65 29.22 -25.05 8.47
C CYS A 65 28.02 -25.05 9.43
N SER A 66 28.06 -25.95 10.42
CA SER A 66 26.99 -26.10 11.42
C SER A 66 26.81 -24.87 12.32
N ALA A 67 27.85 -24.04 12.49
CA ALA A 67 27.77 -22.81 13.27
C ALA A 67 26.99 -21.70 12.55
N TRP A 68 26.99 -21.68 11.21
CA TRP A 68 26.28 -20.68 10.41
C TRP A 68 24.83 -21.06 10.16
N LEU A 69 24.52 -22.36 10.17
CA LEU A 69 23.20 -22.88 9.87
C LEU A 69 22.06 -22.25 10.71
N PRO A 70 22.15 -22.10 12.05
CA PRO A 70 21.08 -21.50 12.83
C PRO A 70 20.80 -20.05 12.44
N SER A 71 21.86 -19.27 12.23
CA SER A 71 21.76 -17.86 11.84
C SER A 71 21.18 -17.73 10.44
N ALA A 72 21.78 -18.40 9.46
CA ALA A 72 21.33 -18.38 8.08
C ALA A 72 19.85 -18.81 7.97
N ARG A 73 19.46 -19.88 8.70
CA ARG A 73 18.07 -20.33 8.76
C ARG A 73 17.13 -19.28 9.37
N SER A 74 17.53 -18.64 10.47
CA SER A 74 16.75 -17.56 11.08
C SER A 74 16.49 -16.42 10.09
N HIS A 75 17.49 -16.06 9.30
CA HIS A 75 17.40 -15.00 8.31
C HIS A 75 16.59 -15.41 7.05
N ILE A 76 16.74 -16.64 6.57
CA ILE A 76 15.95 -17.18 5.44
C ILE A 76 14.45 -17.13 5.74
N PHE A 77 14.05 -17.55 6.95
CA PHE A 77 12.64 -17.62 7.34
C PHE A 77 12.14 -16.36 8.05
N ARG A 78 12.95 -15.30 8.15
CA ARG A 78 12.60 -14.06 8.85
C ARG A 78 11.41 -13.34 8.18
N VAL A 79 11.47 -13.24 6.86
CA VAL A 79 10.47 -12.60 6.00
C VAL A 79 9.96 -13.64 5.01
N VAL A 80 8.68 -13.98 5.13
CA VAL A 80 8.03 -14.97 4.26
C VAL A 80 6.97 -14.28 3.42
N ARG A 81 7.13 -14.38 2.10
CA ARG A 81 6.19 -13.84 1.10
C ARG A 81 5.43 -14.98 0.44
N LEU A 82 4.12 -15.03 0.66
CA LEU A 82 3.20 -15.98 0.03
C LEU A 82 2.31 -15.21 -0.93
N LEU A 83 2.82 -15.02 -2.15
CA LEU A 83 2.14 -14.26 -3.21
C LEU A 83 1.28 -15.14 -4.14
N THR A 84 1.43 -16.46 -4.02
CA THR A 84 0.74 -17.45 -4.84
C THR A 84 0.27 -18.62 -3.98
N TYR A 85 -0.72 -19.35 -4.49
CA TYR A 85 -1.21 -20.57 -3.86
C TYR A 85 -0.11 -21.63 -3.74
N ASP A 86 0.66 -21.86 -4.81
CA ASP A 86 1.78 -22.81 -4.81
C ASP A 86 2.85 -22.49 -3.76
N ALA A 87 3.17 -21.21 -3.56
CA ALA A 87 4.10 -20.79 -2.52
C ALA A 87 3.55 -21.08 -1.12
N THR A 88 2.25 -20.88 -0.96
CA THR A 88 1.53 -21.18 0.29
C THR A 88 1.58 -22.67 0.58
N ASP A 89 1.17 -23.53 -0.36
CA ASP A 89 1.19 -24.99 -0.19
C ASP A 89 2.58 -25.52 0.14
N ARG A 90 3.62 -25.04 -0.55
CA ARG A 90 5.01 -25.42 -0.24
C ARG A 90 5.42 -25.02 1.17
N LEU A 91 5.02 -23.82 1.63
CA LEU A 91 5.27 -23.43 3.00
C LEU A 91 4.55 -24.36 3.97
N LEU A 92 3.29 -24.72 3.69
CA LEU A 92 2.52 -25.62 4.52
C LEU A 92 3.15 -27.02 4.61
N GLU A 93 3.64 -27.56 3.49
CA GLU A 93 4.42 -28.80 3.48
C GLU A 93 5.65 -28.69 4.39
N VAL A 94 6.41 -27.59 4.25
CA VAL A 94 7.62 -27.33 5.06
C VAL A 94 7.29 -27.18 6.55
N LEU A 95 6.21 -26.46 6.89
CA LEU A 95 5.76 -26.27 8.28
C LEU A 95 5.20 -27.56 8.88
N THR A 96 4.56 -28.41 8.08
CA THR A 96 4.08 -29.73 8.49
C THR A 96 5.25 -30.65 8.83
N LEU A 97 6.32 -30.59 8.04
CA LEU A 97 7.56 -31.32 8.32
C LEU A 97 8.35 -30.72 9.49
N ASN A 98 8.27 -29.41 9.70
CA ASN A 98 9.01 -28.72 10.75
C ASN A 98 8.31 -27.46 11.28
N THR A 99 7.45 -27.65 12.27
CA THR A 99 6.67 -26.57 12.90
C THR A 99 7.56 -25.54 13.61
N THR A 100 8.77 -25.88 14.01
CA THR A 100 9.70 -24.94 14.68
C THR A 100 10.12 -23.80 13.77
N LEU A 101 9.95 -23.93 12.44
CA LEU A 101 10.25 -22.85 11.50
C LEU A 101 9.42 -21.60 11.71
N ALA A 102 8.19 -21.75 12.20
CA ALA A 102 7.30 -20.64 12.53
C ALA A 102 7.93 -19.65 13.53
N GLN A 103 8.81 -20.14 14.42
CA GLN A 103 9.48 -19.30 15.43
C GLN A 103 10.53 -18.36 14.84
N TYR A 104 10.91 -18.50 13.56
CA TYR A 104 11.86 -17.60 12.92
C TYR A 104 11.15 -16.49 12.14
N MET A 105 9.86 -16.66 11.85
CA MET A 105 9.08 -15.71 11.06
C MET A 105 8.74 -14.48 11.90
N THR A 106 9.33 -13.35 11.52
CA THR A 106 9.01 -12.04 12.11
C THR A 106 8.10 -11.21 11.23
N CYS A 107 8.10 -11.48 9.93
CA CYS A 107 7.26 -10.83 8.94
C CYS A 107 6.60 -11.88 8.05
N LEU A 108 5.27 -11.80 7.94
CA LEU A 108 4.47 -12.63 7.04
C LEU A 108 3.71 -11.74 6.07
N MET A 109 3.99 -11.88 4.77
CA MET A 109 3.19 -11.26 3.72
C MET A 109 2.34 -12.32 3.04
N LEU A 110 1.04 -12.11 3.09
CA LEU A 110 0.07 -12.88 2.36
C LEU A 110 -0.50 -11.96 1.28
N ALA A 111 -0.28 -12.32 0.03
CA ALA A 111 -0.99 -11.72 -1.09
C ALA A 111 -1.81 -12.80 -1.75
N ALA A 112 -3.13 -12.68 -1.61
CA ALA A 112 -4.01 -13.45 -2.45
C ALA A 112 -4.11 -12.69 -3.77
N LYS A 113 -3.14 -12.92 -4.68
CA LYS A 113 -3.33 -12.64 -6.10
C LYS A 113 -4.41 -13.59 -6.61
N TRP A 114 -5.66 -13.32 -6.24
CA TRP A 114 -6.82 -13.84 -6.94
C TRP A 114 -6.70 -13.32 -8.36
N ILE A 115 -6.90 -14.21 -9.33
CA ILE A 115 -6.80 -13.92 -10.75
C ILE A 115 -7.87 -12.88 -11.11
N ALA A 116 -7.52 -11.61 -10.92
CA ALA A 116 -8.17 -10.45 -11.50
C ALA A 116 -7.08 -9.56 -12.12
N ASP A 117 -5.99 -10.18 -12.58
CA ASP A 117 -4.95 -9.52 -13.35
C ASP A 117 -5.53 -9.25 -14.75
N TRP A 118 -6.29 -8.16 -14.82
CA TRP A 118 -6.88 -7.65 -16.06
C TRP A 118 -5.80 -7.45 -17.13
N ASP A 119 -4.54 -7.25 -16.76
CA ASP A 119 -3.43 -7.05 -17.69
C ASP A 119 -2.96 -8.34 -18.39
N VAL A 120 -3.11 -9.51 -17.73
CA VAL A 120 -2.92 -10.81 -18.40
C VAL A 120 -4.04 -11.09 -19.40
N VAL A 121 -5.27 -10.69 -19.07
CA VAL A 121 -6.44 -10.82 -19.97
C VAL A 121 -6.39 -9.78 -21.11
N ALA A 122 -5.95 -8.55 -20.82
CA ALA A 122 -5.79 -7.47 -21.80
C ALA A 122 -4.61 -7.71 -22.74
N GLY A 123 -3.54 -8.35 -22.27
CA GLY A 123 -2.43 -8.83 -23.10
C GLY A 123 -2.83 -9.96 -24.07
N LEU A 124 -3.92 -10.69 -23.77
CA LEU A 124 -4.51 -11.70 -24.65
C LEU A 124 -5.57 -11.13 -25.60
N ALA A 125 -6.06 -9.91 -25.36
CA ALA A 125 -7.10 -9.25 -26.14
C ALA A 125 -6.80 -9.06 -27.65
N PRO A 126 -5.54 -8.85 -28.11
CA PRO A 126 -5.28 -8.72 -29.54
C PRO A 126 -5.37 -10.05 -30.32
N LYS A 127 -5.39 -11.20 -29.62
CA LYS A 127 -5.30 -12.53 -30.25
C LYS A 127 -6.64 -13.26 -30.38
N LEU A 128 -7.74 -12.71 -29.88
CA LEU A 128 -9.02 -13.43 -29.83
C LEU A 128 -10.19 -12.53 -30.24
N THR A 129 -10.70 -12.75 -31.45
CA THR A 129 -11.91 -12.14 -32.04
C THR A 129 -13.22 -12.47 -31.30
N ALA A 130 -13.15 -13.14 -30.14
CA ALA A 130 -14.27 -13.60 -29.33
C ALA A 130 -14.56 -12.68 -28.12
N VAL A 131 -14.30 -11.38 -28.25
CA VAL A 131 -14.34 -10.41 -27.15
C VAL A 131 -15.72 -10.26 -26.51
N LYS A 132 -16.82 -10.58 -27.20
CA LYS A 132 -18.15 -10.47 -26.59
C LYS A 132 -18.46 -11.60 -25.60
N GLU A 133 -18.04 -12.84 -25.90
CA GLU A 133 -18.22 -13.98 -25.01
C GLU A 133 -17.19 -14.01 -23.89
N LEU A 134 -15.95 -13.55 -24.14
CA LEU A 134 -14.95 -13.46 -23.09
C LEU A 134 -15.24 -12.31 -22.10
N TYR A 135 -15.82 -11.20 -22.58
CA TYR A 135 -16.28 -10.11 -21.71
C TYR A 135 -17.52 -10.51 -20.91
N LEU A 136 -18.48 -11.25 -21.51
CA LEU A 136 -19.62 -11.82 -20.78
C LEU A 136 -19.21 -12.97 -19.84
N TRP A 137 -18.15 -13.72 -20.16
CA TRP A 137 -17.56 -14.73 -19.29
C TRP A 137 -16.74 -14.11 -18.15
N ALA A 138 -16.03 -13.02 -18.41
CA ALA A 138 -15.33 -12.22 -17.39
C ALA A 138 -16.31 -11.47 -16.50
N GLU A 139 -17.40 -10.90 -17.03
CA GLU A 139 -18.53 -10.38 -16.23
C GLU A 139 -19.22 -11.51 -15.45
N SER A 140 -19.41 -12.69 -16.05
CA SER A 140 -19.91 -13.89 -15.36
C SER A 140 -18.96 -14.41 -14.28
N LEU A 141 -17.65 -14.19 -14.40
CA LEU A 141 -16.66 -14.47 -13.37
C LEU A 141 -16.64 -13.37 -12.31
N LEU A 142 -16.90 -12.11 -12.65
CA LEU A 142 -17.01 -11.00 -11.70
C LEU A 142 -18.33 -11.06 -10.90
N ASP A 143 -19.43 -11.49 -11.52
CA ASP A 143 -20.69 -11.79 -10.85
C ASP A 143 -20.67 -13.17 -10.18
N GLY A 144 -19.84 -14.10 -10.65
CA GLY A 144 -19.72 -15.49 -10.15
C GLY A 144 -18.58 -15.74 -9.13
N HIS A 145 -17.62 -14.81 -8.98
CA HIS A 145 -16.59 -14.80 -7.93
C HIS A 145 -16.92 -13.83 -6.79
N ARG A 146 -18.18 -13.38 -6.72
CA ARG A 146 -18.77 -12.92 -5.46
C ARG A 146 -18.86 -14.12 -4.50
N GLY A 147 -17.76 -14.45 -3.85
CA GLY A 147 -17.69 -15.47 -2.80
C GLY A 147 -18.05 -16.87 -3.30
N SER A 148 -17.24 -17.42 -4.21
CA SER A 148 -17.38 -18.85 -4.48
C SER A 148 -17.08 -19.59 -3.18
N GLY A 149 -17.90 -20.59 -2.79
CA GLY A 149 -17.72 -21.30 -1.52
C GLY A 149 -16.31 -21.90 -1.31
N ARG A 150 -15.55 -22.07 -2.40
CA ARG A 150 -14.15 -22.54 -2.38
C ARG A 150 -13.18 -21.51 -1.80
N ASP A 151 -13.49 -20.22 -1.90
CA ASP A 151 -12.61 -19.13 -1.46
C ASP A 151 -12.58 -19.06 0.07
N PHE A 152 -13.73 -19.30 0.70
CA PHE A 152 -13.87 -19.34 2.15
C PHE A 152 -13.26 -20.60 2.77
N GLU A 153 -13.43 -21.75 2.11
CA GLU A 153 -12.79 -22.99 2.55
C GLU A 153 -11.26 -22.86 2.49
N ALA A 154 -10.73 -22.20 1.45
CA ALA A 154 -9.31 -21.89 1.35
C ALA A 154 -8.80 -21.02 2.51
N ILE A 155 -9.54 -20.00 2.95
CA ILE A 155 -9.14 -19.14 4.08
C ILE A 155 -9.21 -19.87 5.41
N THR A 156 -10.26 -20.65 5.67
CA THR A 156 -10.36 -21.45 6.89
C THR A 156 -9.22 -22.48 6.97
N ASN A 157 -8.90 -23.13 5.85
CA ASN A 157 -7.76 -24.04 5.73
C ASN A 157 -6.44 -23.31 5.92
N LEU A 158 -6.27 -22.14 5.29
CA LEU A 158 -5.08 -21.30 5.43
C LEU A 158 -4.86 -20.86 6.87
N THR A 159 -5.92 -20.43 7.55
CA THR A 159 -5.87 -20.01 8.96
C THR A 159 -5.41 -21.16 9.86
N SER A 160 -5.98 -22.35 9.65
CA SER A 160 -5.61 -23.56 10.40
C SER A 160 -4.16 -23.96 10.14
N ALA A 161 -3.73 -23.87 8.88
CA ALA A 161 -2.40 -24.28 8.45
C ALA A 161 -1.30 -23.27 8.85
N LEU A 162 -1.61 -21.97 8.84
CA LEU A 162 -0.71 -20.90 9.31
C LEU A 162 -0.80 -20.67 10.82
N SER A 163 -1.69 -21.35 11.54
CA SER A 163 -1.85 -21.22 13.00
C SER A 163 -0.53 -21.25 13.79
N PRO A 164 0.47 -22.12 13.48
CA PRO A 164 1.77 -22.08 14.15
C PRO A 164 2.53 -20.76 13.93
N VAL A 165 2.45 -20.20 12.73
CA VAL A 165 3.08 -18.91 12.36
C VAL A 165 2.33 -17.76 13.01
N LEU A 166 1.01 -17.75 12.90
CA LEU A 166 0.17 -16.71 13.48
C LEU A 166 0.28 -16.65 15.00
N ARG A 167 0.50 -17.79 15.68
CA ARG A 167 0.72 -17.84 17.14
C ARG A 167 2.17 -17.61 17.55
N SER A 168 3.08 -17.41 16.61
CA SER A 168 4.49 -17.20 16.90
C SER A 168 4.67 -15.90 17.69
N PRO A 169 5.31 -15.91 18.87
CA PRO A 169 5.54 -14.70 19.68
C PRO A 169 6.57 -13.74 19.06
N LYS A 170 7.14 -14.11 17.91
CA LYS A 170 8.11 -13.31 17.16
C LYS A 170 7.49 -12.68 15.92
N LEU A 171 6.26 -13.05 15.55
CA LEU A 171 5.57 -12.43 14.43
C LEU A 171 5.22 -11.00 14.82
N ALA A 172 6.00 -10.06 14.29
CA ALA A 172 5.88 -8.63 14.57
C ALA A 172 5.17 -7.90 13.43
N VAL A 173 5.29 -8.37 12.19
CA VAL A 173 4.71 -7.72 11.00
C VAL A 173 3.85 -8.70 10.22
N MET A 174 2.65 -8.28 9.85
CA MET A 174 1.75 -9.04 8.97
C MET A 174 1.19 -8.12 7.90
N TYR A 175 1.36 -8.51 6.64
CA TYR A 175 0.80 -7.83 5.48
C TYR A 175 -0.24 -8.72 4.81
N LEU A 176 -1.46 -8.24 4.65
CA LEU A 176 -2.58 -8.95 4.04
C LEU A 176 -3.08 -8.15 2.85
N THR A 177 -3.01 -8.73 1.64
CA THR A 177 -3.61 -8.11 0.45
C THR A 177 -4.50 -9.05 -0.35
N GLY A 178 -5.65 -8.55 -0.81
CA GLY A 178 -6.53 -9.24 -1.75
C GLY A 178 -7.37 -10.39 -1.16
N PHE A 179 -7.54 -10.47 0.16
CA PHE A 179 -8.29 -11.55 0.80
C PHE A 179 -9.80 -11.27 0.86
N SER A 180 -10.61 -12.32 0.72
CA SER A 180 -12.07 -12.25 0.83
C SER A 180 -12.58 -13.12 1.98
N PHE A 181 -12.89 -12.54 3.13
CA PHE A 181 -13.41 -13.30 4.28
C PHE A 181 -14.92 -13.51 4.17
N ALA A 182 -15.39 -14.67 4.63
CA ALA A 182 -16.81 -15.00 4.68
C ALA A 182 -17.56 -14.06 5.63
N SER A 183 -16.91 -13.61 6.70
CA SER A 183 -17.52 -12.73 7.69
C SER A 183 -16.51 -11.84 8.42
N LYS A 184 -17.02 -10.77 9.05
CA LYS A 184 -16.26 -9.93 9.99
C LYS A 184 -15.66 -10.74 11.13
N ASP A 185 -16.37 -11.77 11.62
CA ASP A 185 -15.87 -12.64 12.67
C ASP A 185 -14.72 -13.54 12.23
N GLU A 186 -14.77 -14.05 11.00
CA GLU A 186 -13.66 -14.82 10.43
C GLU A 186 -12.41 -13.95 10.31
N PHE A 187 -12.54 -12.74 9.74
CA PHE A 187 -11.45 -11.78 9.67
C PHE A 187 -10.93 -11.39 11.06
N ARG A 188 -11.82 -11.11 12.02
CA ARG A 188 -11.45 -10.82 13.41
C ARG A 188 -10.67 -11.97 14.06
N ARG A 189 -11.15 -13.21 13.90
CA ARG A 189 -10.47 -14.40 14.41
C ARG A 189 -9.08 -14.51 13.79
N PHE A 190 -8.98 -14.32 12.48
CA PHE A 190 -7.73 -14.36 11.74
C PHE A 190 -6.68 -13.38 12.30
N ILE A 191 -7.03 -12.10 12.44
CA ILE A 191 -6.11 -11.07 12.95
C ILE A 191 -5.87 -11.14 14.47
N SER A 192 -6.67 -11.93 15.20
CA SER A 192 -6.51 -12.09 16.66
C SER A 192 -5.51 -13.19 17.07
N PHE A 193 -5.12 -14.07 16.14
CA PHE A 193 -4.14 -15.13 16.43
C PHE A 193 -2.76 -14.58 16.84
N PRO A 194 -2.22 -13.56 16.15
CA PRO A 194 -0.96 -12.92 16.55
C PRO A 194 -1.10 -12.16 17.86
N SER A 195 -0.38 -12.59 18.89
CA SER A 195 -0.33 -11.92 20.20
C SER A 195 0.83 -10.92 20.31
N SER A 196 1.81 -10.99 19.41
CA SER A 196 3.02 -10.18 19.37
C SER A 196 3.07 -9.21 18.18
N LEU A 197 1.96 -9.01 17.49
CA LEU A 197 1.95 -8.22 16.27
C LEU A 197 2.13 -6.74 16.59
N ASP A 198 3.21 -6.16 16.09
CA ASP A 198 3.49 -4.74 16.18
C ASP A 198 2.86 -4.01 15.00
N ILE A 199 2.96 -4.57 13.79
CA ILE A 199 2.52 -3.96 12.54
C ILE A 199 1.55 -4.88 11.81
N LEU A 200 0.36 -4.36 11.52
CA LEU A 200 -0.61 -4.97 10.63
C LEU A 200 -0.84 -4.05 9.42
N ALA A 201 -0.56 -4.53 8.23
CA ALA A 201 -0.85 -3.83 6.99
C ALA A 201 -1.89 -4.62 6.22
N ILE A 202 -2.95 -3.94 5.78
CA ILE A 202 -4.13 -4.56 5.20
C ILE A 202 -4.48 -3.81 3.94
N LYS A 203 -4.68 -4.50 2.83
CA LYS A 203 -5.02 -3.89 1.55
C LYS A 203 -6.05 -4.75 0.81
N ASP A 204 -7.04 -4.14 0.16
CA ASP A 204 -7.99 -4.85 -0.70
C ASP A 204 -8.68 -6.06 -0.02
N ILE A 205 -9.18 -5.89 1.20
CA ILE A 205 -9.88 -6.97 1.93
C ILE A 205 -11.38 -6.90 1.71
N HIS A 206 -11.95 -7.94 1.12
CA HIS A 206 -13.39 -8.07 0.93
C HIS A 206 -14.05 -8.84 2.07
N LEU A 207 -15.24 -8.42 2.48
CA LEU A 207 -16.06 -9.09 3.50
C LEU A 207 -17.41 -9.45 2.88
N CYS A 208 -17.66 -10.75 2.68
CA CYS A 208 -18.77 -11.18 1.83
C CYS A 208 -20.16 -11.10 2.49
N ASN A 209 -20.25 -11.11 3.83
CA ASN A 209 -21.54 -11.06 4.52
C ASN A 209 -21.86 -9.68 5.09
N THR A 210 -23.02 -9.16 4.71
CA THR A 210 -23.65 -8.00 5.35
C THR A 210 -24.11 -8.34 6.77
N ILE A 211 -23.54 -7.61 7.74
CA ILE A 211 -23.97 -7.37 9.12
C ILE A 211 -25.16 -8.21 9.61
N SER A 212 -24.88 -9.19 10.47
CA SER A 212 -25.78 -9.47 11.60
C SER A 212 -25.26 -8.64 12.78
N GLU A 213 -26.13 -7.80 13.34
CA GLU A 213 -25.80 -6.91 14.45
C GLU A 213 -25.40 -7.70 15.70
N ALA A 214 -24.26 -7.33 16.28
CA ALA A 214 -23.83 -7.54 17.67
C ALA A 214 -23.79 -9.00 18.20
N ASP A 215 -22.59 -9.55 18.28
CA ASP A 215 -22.25 -10.53 19.34
C ASP A 215 -21.39 -9.83 20.42
N PRO A 216 -21.95 -9.52 21.61
CA PRO A 216 -21.28 -8.78 22.68
C PRO A 216 -20.26 -9.60 23.49
N GLY A 217 -19.99 -10.86 23.13
CA GLY A 217 -19.30 -11.82 24.01
C GLY A 217 -17.78 -11.71 24.19
N TYR A 218 -17.06 -10.87 23.45
CA TYR A 218 -15.58 -10.95 23.41
C TYR A 218 -14.92 -9.58 23.39
N ALA A 219 -14.47 -9.11 24.56
CA ALA A 219 -13.67 -7.89 24.71
C ALA A 219 -12.40 -8.19 25.51
N GLN A 220 -11.32 -8.57 24.81
CA GLN A 220 -9.96 -8.31 25.27
C GLN A 220 -9.30 -7.46 24.20
N ARG A 221 -9.11 -6.17 24.50
CA ARG A 221 -8.38 -5.25 23.63
C ARG A 221 -6.90 -5.67 23.59
N GLN A 222 -6.37 -5.96 22.41
CA GLN A 222 -4.92 -6.08 22.23
C GLN A 222 -4.38 -4.67 21.98
N SER A 223 -3.92 -4.01 23.04
CA SER A 223 -3.50 -2.60 23.02
C SER A 223 -2.19 -2.31 22.28
N ARG A 224 -1.66 -3.25 21.50
CA ARG A 224 -0.30 -3.17 20.93
C ARG A 224 -0.20 -3.22 19.41
N ILE A 225 -1.26 -3.63 18.71
CA ILE A 225 -1.20 -3.76 17.26
C ILE A 225 -1.30 -2.36 16.64
N GLN A 226 -0.25 -1.91 15.97
CA GLN A 226 -0.28 -0.74 15.11
C GLN A 226 -0.71 -1.21 13.71
N ILE A 227 -1.80 -0.66 13.18
CA ILE A 227 -2.07 -0.85 11.75
C ILE A 227 -1.23 0.21 11.02
N SER A 228 -0.34 -0.22 10.13
CA SER A 228 0.49 0.71 9.36
C SER A 228 -0.12 1.02 8.00
N ASP A 229 -1.02 0.20 7.48
CA ASP A 229 -1.69 0.45 6.20
C ASP A 229 -3.06 -0.20 6.22
N LEU A 230 -4.07 0.52 5.71
CA LEU A 230 -5.45 0.06 5.66
C LEU A 230 -6.07 0.49 4.32
N GLY A 231 -6.18 -0.46 3.39
CA GLY A 231 -6.88 -0.38 2.12
C GLY A 231 -8.32 -0.91 2.25
N LEU A 232 -9.31 -0.02 2.19
CA LEU A 232 -10.73 -0.41 2.18
C LEU A 232 -11.20 -0.70 0.74
N PRO A 233 -11.86 -1.84 0.45
CA PRO A 233 -12.31 -2.19 -0.90
C PRO A 233 -13.58 -1.40 -1.31
N TRP A 234 -14.02 -1.66 -2.53
CA TRP A 234 -15.03 -0.93 -3.33
C TRP A 234 -16.44 -0.85 -2.72
N TYR A 235 -16.76 -1.56 -1.62
CA TYR A 235 -18.17 -1.76 -1.23
C TYR A 235 -18.49 -1.74 0.27
N ASP A 236 -17.55 -1.43 1.17
CA ASP A 236 -17.87 -1.50 2.62
C ASP A 236 -17.37 -0.30 3.41
N ALA A 237 -18.01 0.86 3.22
CA ALA A 237 -17.86 2.00 4.10
C ALA A 237 -18.21 1.65 5.57
N ARG A 238 -19.01 0.59 5.79
CA ARG A 238 -19.33 0.02 7.12
C ARG A 238 -18.18 -0.79 7.71
N LEU A 239 -17.08 -0.97 6.98
CA LEU A 239 -15.82 -1.44 7.55
C LEU A 239 -15.25 -0.36 8.48
N ALA A 240 -15.31 0.92 8.11
CA ALA A 240 -14.84 2.02 8.95
C ALA A 240 -15.58 2.08 10.30
N SER A 241 -16.91 1.95 10.29
CA SER A 241 -17.71 1.90 11.53
C SER A 241 -17.44 0.65 12.37
N TRP A 242 -17.13 -0.48 11.74
CA TRP A 242 -16.77 -1.70 12.44
C TRP A 242 -15.37 -1.64 13.06
N LEU A 243 -14.40 -1.01 12.40
CA LEU A 243 -13.06 -0.79 12.96
C LEU A 243 -13.13 0.01 14.26
N LEU A 244 -14.03 1.00 14.31
CA LEU A 244 -14.29 1.81 15.51
C LEU A 244 -15.07 1.08 16.60
N HIS A 245 -15.59 -0.12 16.31
CA HIS A 245 -16.39 -0.84 17.29
C HIS A 245 -15.51 -1.29 18.48
N PRO A 246 -15.96 -1.15 19.74
CA PRO A 246 -15.14 -1.49 20.92
C PRO A 246 -14.64 -2.94 21.00
N SER A 247 -15.27 -3.85 20.25
CA SER A 247 -14.88 -5.27 20.15
C SER A 247 -13.83 -5.55 19.07
N PHE A 248 -13.47 -4.57 18.25
CA PHE A 248 -12.36 -4.70 17.32
C PHE A 248 -11.05 -4.80 18.13
N PRO A 249 -10.21 -5.82 17.89
CA PRO A 249 -9.09 -6.13 18.78
C PRO A 249 -7.97 -5.09 18.74
N ILE A 250 -8.01 -4.14 17.81
CA ILE A 250 -6.91 -3.24 17.49
C ILE A 250 -7.26 -1.79 17.85
N ALA A 251 -6.29 -1.08 18.43
CA ALA A 251 -6.39 0.34 18.73
C ALA A 251 -6.23 1.18 17.45
N VAL A 252 -7.38 1.49 16.82
CA VAL A 252 -7.47 2.30 15.60
C VAL A 252 -6.75 3.64 15.73
N ALA A 253 -6.77 4.28 16.91
CA ALA A 253 -6.07 5.53 17.19
C ALA A 253 -4.54 5.50 16.99
N LEU A 254 -3.91 4.33 16.77
CA LEU A 254 -2.48 4.20 16.47
C LEU A 254 -2.16 4.09 14.96
N LEU A 255 -3.17 4.17 14.09
CA LEU A 255 -3.01 4.10 12.63
C LEU A 255 -2.12 5.22 12.09
N THR A 256 -0.99 4.87 11.48
CA THR A 256 -0.08 5.86 10.88
C THR A 256 -0.30 6.07 9.39
N ARG A 257 -0.84 5.08 8.67
CA ARG A 257 -1.19 5.24 7.26
C ARG A 257 -2.53 4.58 6.95
N ILE A 258 -3.32 5.24 6.12
CA ILE A 258 -4.65 4.80 5.70
C ILE A 258 -4.80 5.08 4.21
N SER A 259 -5.30 4.10 3.46
CA SER A 259 -5.68 4.22 2.06
C SER A 259 -7.17 3.90 1.89
N ILE A 260 -8.01 4.92 1.76
CA ILE A 260 -9.44 4.73 1.59
C ILE A 260 -9.79 4.84 0.12
N ARG A 261 -10.50 3.85 -0.41
CA ARG A 261 -11.24 3.98 -1.65
C ARG A 261 -12.70 4.31 -1.35
N VAL A 262 -13.21 5.32 -2.06
CA VAL A 262 -14.58 5.82 -1.96
C VAL A 262 -15.18 5.69 -3.35
N ASP A 263 -16.36 5.09 -3.43
CA ASP A 263 -17.07 4.90 -4.70
C ASP A 263 -18.33 5.80 -4.73
N ASP A 264 -18.95 6.10 -3.60
CA ASP A 264 -19.93 7.18 -3.45
C ASP A 264 -19.48 8.16 -2.37
N VAL A 265 -19.76 9.42 -2.64
CA VAL A 265 -19.80 10.52 -1.69
C VAL A 265 -20.44 10.18 -0.34
N GLY A 266 -21.49 9.35 -0.34
CA GLY A 266 -22.12 8.84 0.86
C GLY A 266 -21.16 8.05 1.75
N ASP A 267 -20.24 7.29 1.16
CA ASP A 267 -19.28 6.44 1.86
C ASP A 267 -18.28 7.26 2.67
N MET A 268 -17.97 8.49 2.22
CA MET A 268 -17.14 9.40 3.01
C MET A 268 -17.74 9.61 4.40
N ARG A 269 -19.07 9.74 4.54
CA ARG A 269 -19.71 9.97 5.86
C ARG A 269 -19.43 8.84 6.84
N ASP A 270 -19.34 7.60 6.36
CA ASP A 270 -19.05 6.44 7.21
C ASP A 270 -17.56 6.36 7.57
N VAL A 271 -16.70 6.95 6.74
CA VAL A 271 -15.24 7.03 6.93
C VAL A 271 -14.83 8.20 7.83
N LEU A 272 -15.59 9.29 7.89
CA LEU A 272 -15.25 10.47 8.70
C LEU A 272 -15.02 10.16 10.19
N PRO A 273 -15.83 9.33 10.87
CA PRO A 273 -15.56 8.93 12.25
C PRO A 273 -14.20 8.24 12.41
N LEU A 274 -13.79 7.45 11.41
CA LEU A 274 -12.49 6.77 11.42
C LEU A 274 -11.36 7.79 11.31
N LEU A 275 -11.47 8.73 10.37
CA LEU A 275 -10.48 9.80 10.20
C LEU A 275 -10.36 10.70 11.43
N ASN A 276 -11.45 10.91 12.18
CA ASN A 276 -11.41 11.62 13.46
C ASN A 276 -10.62 10.87 14.53
N GLU A 277 -10.86 9.57 14.68
CA GLU A 277 -10.21 8.75 15.70
C GLU A 277 -8.70 8.64 15.45
N VAL A 278 -8.29 8.55 14.18
CA VAL A 278 -6.89 8.36 13.77
C VAL A 278 -6.13 9.66 13.56
N GLY A 279 -6.82 10.80 13.49
CA GLY A 279 -6.24 12.02 12.92
C GLY A 279 -4.94 12.47 13.60
N SER A 280 -4.84 12.27 14.92
CA SER A 280 -3.64 12.62 15.68
C SER A 280 -2.42 11.72 15.41
N SER A 281 -2.59 10.50 14.93
CA SER A 281 -1.49 9.55 14.65
C SER A 281 -1.21 9.37 13.15
N LEU A 282 -2.15 9.80 12.31
CA LEU A 282 -2.08 9.65 10.86
C LEU A 282 -0.93 10.49 10.26
N LYS A 283 0.01 9.79 9.61
CA LYS A 283 1.14 10.35 8.87
C LYS A 283 0.92 10.31 7.36
N GLU A 284 0.30 9.26 6.84
CA GLU A 284 0.01 9.16 5.41
C GLU A 284 -1.47 8.88 5.18
N PHE A 285 -2.09 9.68 4.31
CA PHE A 285 -3.47 9.48 3.93
C PHE A 285 -3.56 9.39 2.41
N GLU A 286 -4.06 8.26 1.92
CA GLU A 286 -4.41 8.07 0.52
C GLU A 286 -5.93 7.98 0.38
N LEU A 287 -6.48 8.76 -0.55
CA LEU A 287 -7.89 8.80 -0.87
C LEU A 287 -8.08 8.54 -2.36
N TYR A 288 -8.77 7.45 -2.70
CA TYR A 288 -9.03 7.04 -4.07
C TYR A 288 -10.52 7.23 -4.40
N LEU A 289 -10.84 8.14 -5.32
CA LEU A 289 -12.20 8.62 -5.64
C LEU A 289 -12.76 8.07 -6.96
N HIS A 290 -12.39 6.85 -7.32
CA HIS A 290 -12.64 6.34 -8.66
C HIS A 290 -14.11 6.10 -8.97
N GLY A 291 -14.58 6.68 -10.07
CA GLY A 291 -15.95 6.50 -10.53
C GLY A 291 -16.99 7.13 -9.60
N CYS A 292 -16.58 7.96 -8.64
CA CYS A 292 -17.51 8.64 -7.75
C CYS A 292 -18.50 9.50 -8.52
N ASN A 293 -19.79 9.19 -8.37
CA ASN A 293 -20.87 10.01 -8.91
C ASN A 293 -21.13 11.20 -7.98
N PHE A 294 -20.15 12.09 -7.85
CA PHE A 294 -20.31 13.33 -7.11
C PHE A 294 -21.26 14.25 -7.87
N ARG A 295 -22.53 14.20 -7.50
CA ARG A 295 -23.45 15.26 -7.90
C ARG A 295 -23.02 16.54 -7.20
N LYS A 296 -22.81 17.64 -7.94
CA LYS A 296 -22.31 18.92 -7.42
C LYS A 296 -23.04 19.39 -6.15
N HIS A 297 -24.36 19.24 -6.09
CA HIS A 297 -25.15 19.60 -4.91
C HIS A 297 -24.86 18.80 -3.63
N ARG A 298 -24.22 17.63 -3.72
CA ARG A 298 -23.87 16.85 -2.51
C ARG A 298 -22.61 17.36 -1.86
N LEU A 299 -21.63 17.85 -2.62
CA LEU A 299 -20.30 18.25 -2.13
C LEU A 299 -20.35 19.14 -0.87
N PRO A 300 -21.16 20.22 -0.80
CA PRO A 300 -21.26 21.03 0.40
C PRO A 300 -21.64 20.22 1.65
N SER A 301 -22.60 19.28 1.52
CA SER A 301 -23.05 18.48 2.67
C SER A 301 -21.99 17.52 3.23
N ILE A 302 -21.06 17.03 2.41
CA ILE A 302 -19.92 16.24 2.90
C ILE A 302 -18.88 17.14 3.46
N MET A 303 -18.60 18.27 2.81
CA MET A 303 -17.63 19.21 3.33
C MET A 303 -18.06 19.74 4.69
N ASP A 304 -19.35 20.01 4.88
CA ASP A 304 -19.93 20.39 6.17
C ASP A 304 -19.86 19.27 7.19
N ALA A 305 -20.08 18.03 6.77
CA ALA A 305 -19.92 16.85 7.62
C ALA A 305 -18.44 16.57 7.94
N MET A 306 -17.52 16.95 7.04
CA MET A 306 -16.10 16.67 7.15
C MET A 306 -15.55 17.47 8.34
N PRO A 307 -15.21 16.77 9.43
CA PRO A 307 -14.62 17.39 10.59
C PRO A 307 -13.33 18.08 10.17
N THR A 308 -12.99 19.18 10.83
CA THR A 308 -11.63 19.70 10.77
C THR A 308 -10.71 18.59 11.26
N LEU A 309 -9.99 17.97 10.34
CA LEU A 309 -9.12 16.84 10.67
C LEU A 309 -8.05 17.36 11.63
N PRO A 310 -7.98 16.87 12.88
CA PRO A 310 -6.96 17.28 13.84
C PRO A 310 -5.62 16.63 13.48
N ASN A 311 -5.20 16.80 12.23
CA ASN A 311 -4.09 16.08 11.63
C ASN A 311 -2.82 16.89 11.77
N THR A 312 -2.36 17.05 13.02
CA THR A 312 -1.08 17.73 13.27
C THR A 312 0.09 16.95 12.68
N ASN A 313 -0.04 15.64 12.43
CA ASN A 313 1.07 14.76 12.05
C ASN A 313 1.04 14.27 10.60
N LEU A 314 0.09 14.73 9.77
CA LEU A 314 0.00 14.27 8.38
C LEU A 314 1.20 14.78 7.58
N GLU A 315 2.04 13.85 7.14
CA GLU A 315 3.25 14.08 6.35
C GLU A 315 2.97 13.94 4.85
N HIS A 316 2.17 12.94 4.46
CA HIS A 316 1.87 12.61 3.06
C HIS A 316 0.36 12.56 2.82
N LEU A 317 -0.12 13.29 1.80
CA LEU A 317 -1.50 13.22 1.33
C LEU A 317 -1.52 12.83 -0.15
N THR A 318 -2.20 11.76 -0.49
CA THR A 318 -2.39 11.30 -1.87
C THR A 318 -3.88 11.28 -2.19
N ILE A 319 -4.28 11.99 -3.25
CA ILE A 319 -5.64 12.00 -3.77
C ILE A 319 -5.58 11.42 -5.18
N ARG A 320 -6.34 10.36 -5.45
CA ARG A 320 -6.33 9.62 -6.70
C ARG A 320 -7.74 9.46 -7.26
N GLY A 321 -7.83 9.12 -8.54
CA GLY A 321 -9.09 8.73 -9.16
C GLY A 321 -10.09 9.87 -9.29
N LEU A 322 -9.62 11.13 -9.36
CA LEU A 322 -10.46 12.27 -9.72
C LEU A 322 -10.85 12.14 -11.20
N ASP A 323 -11.82 11.27 -11.51
CA ASP A 323 -12.33 11.05 -12.86
C ASP A 323 -13.54 11.95 -13.09
N ARG A 324 -13.48 12.76 -14.15
CA ARG A 324 -14.59 13.65 -14.55
C ARG A 324 -15.73 12.91 -15.22
N MET A 325 -15.55 11.68 -15.70
CA MET A 325 -16.61 10.94 -16.40
C MET A 325 -16.50 9.42 -16.32
N ASN A 326 -17.47 8.79 -15.68
CA ASN A 326 -17.91 7.46 -16.10
C ASN A 326 -18.70 7.62 -17.43
N PRO A 327 -18.17 7.19 -18.59
CA PRO A 327 -18.80 7.41 -19.90
C PRO A 327 -20.13 6.67 -20.09
N PHE A 328 -20.54 5.86 -19.12
CA PHE A 328 -21.83 5.17 -19.12
C PHE A 328 -22.97 6.00 -18.48
N ILE A 329 -22.67 7.11 -17.80
CA ILE A 329 -23.65 7.98 -17.12
C ILE A 329 -23.60 9.39 -17.73
N VAL A 330 -23.81 9.52 -19.04
CA VAL A 330 -23.74 10.81 -19.78
C VAL A 330 -25.14 11.35 -20.08
N VAL A 331 -26.08 11.21 -19.15
CA VAL A 331 -27.44 11.73 -19.36
C VAL A 331 -27.86 12.47 -18.08
N HIS A 332 -27.52 13.77 -18.03
CA HIS A 332 -28.03 14.79 -17.10
C HIS A 332 -27.45 14.97 -15.69
N THR A 333 -26.26 14.49 -15.36
CA THR A 333 -25.63 14.83 -14.06
C THR A 333 -24.71 16.05 -14.17
N GLU A 334 -24.90 17.01 -13.26
CA GLU A 334 -23.97 18.12 -13.01
C GLU A 334 -22.56 17.56 -12.83
N ARG A 335 -21.58 18.07 -13.60
CA ARG A 335 -20.21 17.56 -13.60
C ARG A 335 -19.58 17.76 -12.24
N PHE A 336 -18.94 16.71 -11.72
CA PHE A 336 -18.05 16.81 -10.58
C PHE A 336 -16.81 17.60 -10.96
N ASP A 337 -16.40 18.54 -10.10
CA ASP A 337 -15.10 19.16 -10.21
C ASP A 337 -14.17 18.63 -9.10
N GLY A 338 -13.19 17.83 -9.50
CA GLY A 338 -12.17 17.32 -8.59
C GLY A 338 -11.36 18.43 -7.91
N ALA A 339 -11.17 19.58 -8.57
CA ALA A 339 -10.47 20.72 -7.99
C ALA A 339 -11.27 21.34 -6.83
N GLU A 340 -12.60 21.48 -6.95
CA GLU A 340 -13.45 21.96 -5.85
C GLU A 340 -13.34 21.03 -4.64
N PHE A 341 -13.33 19.71 -4.85
CA PHE A 341 -13.15 18.73 -3.77
C PHE A 341 -11.77 18.85 -3.11
N VAL A 342 -10.69 18.88 -3.90
CA VAL A 342 -9.33 19.00 -3.39
C VAL A 342 -9.17 20.28 -2.59
N GLN A 343 -9.64 21.41 -3.12
CA GLN A 343 -9.61 22.70 -2.43
C GLN A 343 -10.34 22.64 -1.10
N ALA A 344 -11.52 22.03 -1.08
CA ALA A 344 -12.34 21.92 0.12
C ALA A 344 -11.69 20.99 1.16
N LEU A 345 -11.13 19.85 0.75
CA LEU A 345 -10.39 18.93 1.62
C LEU A 345 -9.17 19.61 2.25
N LEU A 346 -8.34 20.28 1.43
CA LEU A 346 -7.16 21.01 1.90
C LEU A 346 -7.52 22.14 2.87
N SER A 347 -8.66 22.80 2.66
CA SER A 347 -9.16 23.86 3.54
C SER A 347 -9.60 23.35 4.92
N ARG A 348 -9.84 22.04 5.07
CA ARG A 348 -10.24 21.38 6.32
C ARG A 348 -9.07 20.81 7.12
N LEU A 349 -7.84 20.85 6.58
CA LEU A 349 -6.64 20.43 7.30
C LEU A 349 -6.29 21.47 8.38
N SER A 350 -6.50 21.11 9.65
CA SER A 350 -6.15 21.94 10.79
C SER A 350 -4.64 21.94 10.95
N ALA A 351 -3.96 22.99 10.46
CA ALA A 351 -2.51 23.16 10.51
C ALA A 351 -1.70 22.07 9.76
N PRO A 352 -1.60 22.16 8.41
CA PRO A 352 -0.81 21.24 7.59
C PRO A 352 0.70 21.50 7.71
N GLN A 353 1.18 21.91 8.89
CA GLN A 353 2.59 22.22 9.15
C GLN A 353 3.48 21.00 8.94
N ASN A 354 2.98 19.78 9.14
CA ASN A 354 3.79 18.59 8.90
C ASN A 354 3.64 18.03 7.49
N LEU A 355 2.74 18.58 6.66
CA LEU A 355 2.51 18.07 5.31
C LEU A 355 3.73 18.40 4.44
N GLN A 356 4.46 17.36 4.04
CA GLN A 356 5.68 17.45 3.24
C GLN A 356 5.41 17.11 1.76
N ARG A 357 4.48 16.18 1.51
CA ARG A 357 4.15 15.70 0.16
C ARG A 357 2.64 15.72 -0.07
N LEU A 358 2.25 16.32 -1.19
CA LEU A 358 0.90 16.28 -1.72
C LEU A 358 0.94 15.65 -3.12
N THR A 359 0.29 14.51 -3.28
CA THR A 359 0.13 13.84 -4.58
C THR A 359 -1.31 13.97 -5.02
N ILE A 360 -1.53 14.46 -6.23
CA ILE A 360 -2.85 14.58 -6.85
C ILE A 360 -2.80 13.85 -8.19
N ARG A 361 -3.61 12.80 -8.35
CA ARG A 361 -3.80 12.11 -9.62
C ARG A 361 -5.19 12.42 -10.16
N GLU A 362 -5.24 13.24 -11.19
CA GLU A 362 -6.45 13.55 -11.93
C GLU A 362 -6.48 12.75 -13.24
N PHE A 363 -7.62 12.13 -13.52
CA PHE A 363 -7.83 11.48 -14.81
C PHE A 363 -8.38 12.51 -15.80
N ILE A 364 -7.57 12.86 -16.79
CA ILE A 364 -7.89 13.84 -17.82
C ILE A 364 -8.21 13.13 -19.13
N GLY A 365 -9.48 13.11 -19.48
CA GLY A 365 -9.97 12.58 -20.76
C GLY A 365 -11.13 11.62 -20.55
N THR A 366 -11.70 11.15 -21.66
CA THR A 366 -12.69 10.06 -21.62
C THR A 366 -12.21 8.92 -22.49
N ARG A 367 -12.77 7.72 -22.33
CA ARG A 367 -12.52 6.60 -23.25
C ARG A 367 -12.85 6.91 -24.72
N ARG A 368 -13.55 8.01 -25.02
CA ARG A 368 -14.10 8.33 -26.34
C ARG A 368 -13.52 9.57 -27.03
N TYR A 369 -12.87 10.48 -26.31
CA TYR A 369 -12.39 11.75 -26.86
C TYR A 369 -10.87 11.88 -26.72
N ASP A 370 -10.25 12.58 -27.68
CA ASP A 370 -8.84 12.97 -27.59
C ASP A 370 -8.68 13.95 -26.42
N ALA A 371 -7.85 13.57 -25.45
CA ALA A 371 -7.66 14.36 -24.26
C ALA A 371 -7.04 15.73 -24.54
N VAL A 372 -6.26 15.86 -25.62
CA VAL A 372 -5.69 17.15 -26.03
C VAL A 372 -6.80 18.14 -26.40
N GLU A 373 -7.91 17.66 -27.00
CA GLU A 373 -9.07 18.51 -27.32
C GLU A 373 -9.93 18.86 -26.09
N GLU A 374 -9.88 18.05 -25.04
CA GLU A 374 -10.61 18.28 -23.79
C GLU A 374 -9.87 19.21 -22.83
N LEU A 375 -8.53 19.30 -22.91
CA LEU A 375 -7.72 20.17 -22.04
C LEU A 375 -8.22 21.63 -21.99
N PRO A 376 -8.56 22.32 -23.11
CA PRO A 376 -9.06 23.69 -23.06
C PRO A 376 -10.47 23.82 -22.46
N LYS A 377 -11.22 22.71 -22.38
CA LYS A 377 -12.58 22.66 -21.82
C LYS A 377 -12.57 22.41 -20.31
N LEU A 378 -11.41 22.11 -19.73
CA LEU A 378 -11.27 21.97 -18.29
C LEU A 378 -11.39 23.33 -17.60
N GLU A 379 -12.05 23.33 -16.45
CA GLU A 379 -12.27 24.52 -15.63
C GLU A 379 -11.00 24.82 -14.80
N TRP A 380 -9.91 25.17 -15.48
CA TRP A 380 -8.60 25.41 -14.87
C TRP A 380 -8.58 26.47 -13.75
N HIS A 381 -9.55 27.39 -13.76
CA HIS A 381 -9.70 28.38 -12.69
C HIS A 381 -9.92 27.73 -11.31
N ASN A 382 -10.52 26.54 -11.23
CA ASN A 382 -10.68 25.81 -9.97
C ASN A 382 -9.35 25.21 -9.49
N TRP A 383 -8.48 24.77 -10.41
CA TRP A 383 -7.11 24.35 -10.09
C TRP A 383 -6.22 25.52 -9.66
N GLN A 384 -6.43 26.71 -10.23
CA GLN A 384 -5.77 27.93 -9.75
C GLN A 384 -6.13 28.22 -8.29
N ALA A 385 -7.38 27.97 -7.88
CA ALA A 385 -7.79 28.15 -6.48
C ALA A 385 -7.11 27.14 -5.53
N VAL A 386 -6.75 25.94 -6.01
CA VAL A 386 -5.92 24.98 -5.28
C VAL A 386 -4.48 25.48 -5.17
N ASP A 387 -3.89 25.98 -6.27
CA ASP A 387 -2.54 26.57 -6.27
C ASP A 387 -2.44 27.77 -5.31
N ASP A 388 -3.42 28.68 -5.35
CA ASP A 388 -3.54 29.81 -4.44
C ASP A 388 -3.64 29.36 -2.98
N LEU A 389 -4.41 28.29 -2.69
CA LEU A 389 -4.49 27.72 -1.34
C LEU A 389 -3.14 27.17 -0.87
N LEU A 390 -2.43 26.43 -1.71
CA LEU A 390 -1.11 25.85 -1.41
C LEU A 390 -0.01 26.91 -1.27
N SER A 391 -0.21 28.08 -1.87
CA SER A 391 0.71 29.23 -1.75
C SER A 391 0.69 29.89 -0.36
N LYS A 392 -0.34 29.63 0.46
CA LYS A 392 -0.47 30.22 1.80
C LYS A 392 0.61 29.73 2.77
N ASP A 393 0.83 30.49 3.83
CA ASP A 393 1.84 30.19 4.86
C ASP A 393 1.59 28.85 5.57
N SER A 394 0.32 28.43 5.65
CA SER A 394 -0.07 27.15 6.25
C SER A 394 0.54 25.94 5.55
N PHE A 395 0.88 26.04 4.26
CA PHE A 395 1.44 24.96 3.45
C PHE A 395 2.92 25.15 3.13
N THR A 396 3.64 25.98 3.89
CA THR A 396 5.08 26.27 3.67
C THR A 396 5.98 25.05 3.75
N ASN A 397 5.55 24.00 4.45
CA ASN A 397 6.31 22.75 4.59
C ASN A 397 6.07 21.73 3.47
N VAL A 398 5.11 21.98 2.56
CA VAL A 398 4.90 21.13 1.38
C VAL A 398 6.06 21.34 0.42
N ARG A 399 6.95 20.34 0.36
CA ARG A 399 8.16 20.34 -0.48
C ARG A 399 7.90 19.71 -1.84
N TYR A 400 7.00 18.74 -1.89
CA TYR A 400 6.68 17.97 -3.07
C TYR A 400 5.20 18.10 -3.38
N LEU A 401 4.90 18.61 -4.57
CA LEU A 401 3.58 18.58 -5.18
C LEU A 401 3.70 17.76 -6.45
N ASP A 402 3.17 16.55 -6.42
CA ASP A 402 3.14 15.68 -7.58
C ASP A 402 1.74 15.75 -8.19
N PHE A 403 1.60 16.45 -9.31
CA PHE A 403 0.37 16.46 -10.09
C PHE A 403 0.52 15.51 -11.27
N PHE A 404 -0.33 14.48 -11.30
CA PHE A 404 -0.37 13.51 -12.37
C PHE A 404 -1.67 13.67 -13.15
N ALA A 405 -1.53 13.95 -14.44
CA ALA A 405 -2.62 13.82 -15.39
C ALA A 405 -2.56 12.41 -15.99
N GLU A 406 -3.50 11.55 -15.62
CA GLU A 406 -3.72 10.27 -16.28
C GLU A 406 -4.56 10.50 -17.53
N ILE A 407 -3.97 10.31 -18.70
CA ILE A 407 -4.61 10.65 -19.97
C ILE A 407 -4.81 9.41 -20.82
N ASN A 408 -6.04 9.19 -21.27
CA ASN A 408 -6.33 8.06 -22.13
C ASN A 408 -5.76 8.27 -23.55
N ARG A 409 -5.01 7.28 -24.05
CA ARG A 409 -4.46 7.24 -25.43
C ARG A 409 -3.48 8.37 -25.76
N LEU A 410 -2.45 8.58 -24.94
CA LEU A 410 -1.37 9.50 -25.31
C LEU A 410 -0.41 8.88 -26.32
N GLU A 411 -0.11 9.63 -27.39
CA GLU A 411 1.13 9.42 -28.13
C GLU A 411 2.27 10.10 -27.33
N LEU A 412 3.02 9.33 -26.54
CA LEU A 412 4.07 9.79 -25.62
C LEU A 412 5.00 10.87 -26.20
N GLY A 413 5.35 10.79 -27.49
CA GLY A 413 6.24 11.75 -28.15
C GLY A 413 5.57 13.04 -28.64
N ARG A 414 4.25 13.03 -28.87
CA ARG A 414 3.51 14.14 -29.48
C ARG A 414 2.67 14.89 -28.46
N ASP A 415 1.93 14.18 -27.63
CA ASP A 415 0.87 14.77 -26.81
C ASP A 415 1.39 15.20 -25.44
N VAL A 416 2.36 14.48 -24.87
CA VAL A 416 2.95 14.80 -23.55
C VAL A 416 3.51 16.23 -23.49
N PRO A 417 4.28 16.72 -24.47
CA PRO A 417 4.74 18.11 -24.47
C PRO A 417 3.59 19.12 -24.52
N VAL A 418 2.52 18.82 -25.27
CA VAL A 418 1.33 19.68 -25.39
C VAL A 418 0.61 19.74 -24.05
N VAL A 419 0.27 18.59 -23.47
CA VAL A 419 -0.34 18.49 -22.14
C VAL A 419 0.46 19.27 -21.12
N ARG A 420 1.78 19.00 -21.02
CA ARG A 420 2.66 19.72 -20.09
C ARG A 420 2.62 21.23 -20.32
N SER A 421 2.68 21.68 -21.58
CA SER A 421 2.61 23.11 -21.90
C SER A 421 1.29 23.78 -21.49
N TYR A 422 0.19 23.04 -21.45
CA TYR A 422 -1.12 23.54 -21.01
C TYR A 422 -1.28 23.56 -19.50
N ILE A 423 -0.86 22.50 -18.81
CA ILE A 423 -1.10 22.30 -17.37
C ILE A 423 -0.08 23.07 -16.53
N THR A 424 1.21 23.01 -16.89
CA THR A 424 2.27 23.62 -16.07
C THR A 424 2.01 25.11 -15.79
N PRO A 425 1.52 25.95 -16.72
CA PRO A 425 1.21 27.37 -16.45
C PRO A 425 0.14 27.61 -15.37
N GLN A 426 -0.73 26.62 -15.11
CA GLN A 426 -1.85 26.75 -14.16
C GLN A 426 -1.42 26.61 -12.69
N PHE A 427 -0.19 26.14 -12.43
CA PHE A 427 0.38 25.97 -11.09
C PHE A 427 1.56 26.92 -10.86
N SER A 428 1.32 28.22 -11.07
CA SER A 428 2.37 29.23 -11.07
C SER A 428 2.92 29.56 -9.68
N ALA A 429 2.08 29.52 -8.64
CA ALA A 429 2.47 29.86 -7.28
C ALA A 429 3.40 28.79 -6.68
N PHE A 430 3.17 27.50 -6.99
CA PHE A 430 4.04 26.43 -6.51
C PHE A 430 5.42 26.39 -7.19
N ARG A 431 5.54 26.86 -8.45
CA ARG A 431 6.84 26.94 -9.14
C ARG A 431 7.87 27.79 -8.39
N GLY A 432 7.42 28.87 -7.75
CA GLY A 432 8.30 29.77 -6.99
C GLY A 432 8.98 29.11 -5.79
N ARG A 433 8.47 27.96 -5.33
CA ARG A 433 8.99 27.19 -4.18
C ARG A 433 9.89 26.02 -4.56
N ARG A 434 10.09 25.72 -5.85
CA ARG A 434 11.13 24.76 -6.28
C ARG A 434 12.49 25.36 -5.93
N GLY A 435 12.94 25.11 -4.70
CA GLY A 435 14.28 25.40 -4.27
C GLY A 435 15.24 24.79 -5.28
N SER A 436 16.26 25.54 -5.66
CA SER A 436 17.35 25.06 -6.49
C SER A 436 17.97 23.80 -5.85
N HIS A 437 17.51 22.62 -6.25
CA HIS A 437 18.13 21.36 -5.89
C HIS A 437 19.44 21.24 -6.66
N SER A 438 20.46 21.91 -6.12
CA SER A 438 21.84 21.58 -6.42
C SER A 438 22.10 20.17 -5.89
N HIS A 439 22.61 19.30 -6.76
CA HIS A 439 22.95 17.91 -6.48
C HIS A 439 23.73 17.76 -5.16
N GLY A 440 23.15 17.15 -4.12
CA GLY A 440 23.87 16.96 -2.86
C GLY A 440 23.21 16.09 -1.79
N SER A 441 21.88 15.97 -1.71
CA SER A 441 21.23 15.10 -0.71
C SER A 441 20.69 13.81 -1.32
N LYS A 442 21.17 12.67 -0.81
CA LYS A 442 20.58 11.34 -1.01
C LYS A 442 19.37 11.18 -0.08
N LEU A 443 18.29 11.92 -0.34
CA LEU A 443 16.97 11.40 0.02
C LEU A 443 16.56 10.41 -1.06
N PRO A 444 15.72 9.40 -0.76
CA PRO A 444 15.12 8.59 -1.82
C PRO A 444 14.48 9.57 -2.81
N GLY A 445 14.95 9.55 -4.06
CA GLY A 445 14.30 10.32 -5.12
C GLY A 445 12.84 9.89 -5.22
N PRO A 446 11.99 10.63 -5.96
CA PRO A 446 10.66 10.11 -6.30
C PRO A 446 10.85 8.67 -6.78
N GLU A 447 10.18 7.73 -6.11
CA GLU A 447 10.16 6.33 -6.51
C GLU A 447 10.08 6.30 -8.02
N ARG A 448 11.03 5.61 -8.65
CA ARG A 448 10.93 5.34 -10.08
C ARG A 448 9.67 4.48 -10.23
N GLU A 449 8.54 5.14 -10.47
CA GLU A 449 7.33 4.45 -10.86
C GLU A 449 7.66 3.59 -12.09
N PRO A 450 7.05 2.40 -12.19
CA PRO A 450 7.33 1.48 -13.28
C PRO A 450 7.21 2.26 -14.59
N SER A 451 8.26 2.17 -15.41
CA SER A 451 8.38 2.80 -16.73
C SER A 451 7.27 2.40 -17.73
N ASP A 452 6.29 1.65 -17.26
CA ASP A 452 5.37 0.83 -18.02
C ASP A 452 3.93 1.38 -17.99
N ALA A 453 3.71 2.56 -17.40
CA ALA A 453 2.46 3.32 -17.51
C ALA A 453 2.57 4.43 -18.58
N PRO A 454 2.38 4.14 -19.89
CA PRO A 454 2.63 5.07 -21.00
C PRO A 454 1.70 6.30 -21.06
N ASN A 455 0.77 6.43 -20.10
CA ASN A 455 -0.31 7.41 -20.11
C ASN A 455 -0.24 8.43 -18.97
N LEU A 456 0.85 8.43 -18.18
CA LEU A 456 1.00 9.29 -17.02
C LEU A 456 1.89 10.50 -17.36
N VAL A 457 1.37 11.73 -17.20
CA VAL A 457 2.17 12.96 -17.31
C VAL A 457 2.42 13.52 -15.91
N SER A 458 3.67 13.43 -15.45
CA SER A 458 4.15 14.09 -14.23
C SER A 458 4.66 15.50 -14.55
N ILE A 459 4.31 16.46 -13.69
CA ILE A 459 4.59 17.91 -13.86
C ILE A 459 5.42 18.47 -12.71
#